data_AF-A0A7K2HQ26-F1
#
_entry.id   AF-A0A7K2HQ26-F1
#
_cell.length_a   1.000
_cell.length_b   1.000
_cell.length_c   1.000
_cell.angle_alpha   90.00
_cell.angle_beta   90.00
_cell.angle_gamma   90.00
#
_symmetry.space_group_name_H-M   'P 1'
#
loop_
_entity.id
_entity.type
_entity.pdbx_description
1 polymer ?
#
loop_
_entity_poly.entity_id
_entity_poly.type
_entity_poly.pdbx_seq_one_letter_code
_entity_poly.pdbx_strand_id
1 'polypeptide(L)'
;MDAQSPIPNVPGVSESHADADRDRTRAPQETDQGAYWLPPAQYALRPRLHPWEIPMLVLIVAITLIGYLVIVWLVVLGQFSEYFLALLAAPLVLLLIRGLTYARPRVNGVQMTPTQFPEGYRIVVEAAARYGLEYVPDAYVVLGNGMINAFASGHGFRRYVVVYSDLFEVGGRARDPEALEFIIGHEVGHIAAGHTSYWRQLATVVGMNIPLVGAALSRAQEYTADNYGYYTKPRGAPGAMGVLSAGKYMLSAVDFDQFADRATHERGFFTWAVNALASHPVLTWRAAALRDRTRAGAMLFRPKAIVRGVGSGNVVPVAPPAHPAAVAPGTLPNGLEMPPKL
;
A
#
# COMPACT_ATOMS: atom_id res chain seq x y z
N MET A 1 -40.06 1.11 -6.20
CA MET A 1 -40.92 -0.06 -6.42
C MET A 1 -40.01 -1.27 -6.50
N ASP A 2 -39.17 -1.48 -5.49
CA ASP A 2 -39.47 -1.96 -4.12
C ASP A 2 -39.38 -3.49 -4.13
N ALA A 3 -38.82 -4.19 -3.15
CA ALA A 3 -38.01 -3.85 -2.00
C ALA A 3 -37.59 -5.23 -1.46
N GLN A 4 -36.35 -5.65 -1.69
CA GLN A 4 -35.79 -6.79 -0.97
C GLN A 4 -34.36 -6.45 -0.57
N SER A 5 -34.23 -5.51 0.35
CA SER A 5 -33.11 -5.52 1.27
C SER A 5 -33.38 -6.59 2.32
N PRO A 6 -32.48 -7.58 2.53
CA PRO A 6 -32.30 -8.16 3.83
C PRO A 6 -31.36 -7.25 4.64
N ILE A 7 -31.71 -7.14 5.90
CA ILE A 7 -31.03 -6.40 6.99
C ILE A 7 -29.55 -6.85 7.12
N PRO A 8 -28.64 -5.99 7.64
CA PRO A 8 -27.21 -6.28 7.74
C PRO A 8 -26.85 -7.52 8.57
N ASN A 9 -25.81 -8.21 8.09
CA ASN A 9 -25.06 -9.35 8.65
C ASN A 9 -25.15 -9.58 10.17
N VAL A 10 -25.49 -10.81 10.54
CA VAL A 10 -24.93 -11.45 11.75
C VAL A 10 -23.44 -11.65 11.48
N PRO A 11 -22.52 -11.18 12.35
CA PRO A 11 -21.11 -11.48 12.17
C PRO A 11 -20.89 -13.01 12.29
N GLY A 12 -19.79 -13.55 11.75
CA GLY A 12 -19.39 -14.97 11.93
C GLY A 12 -19.59 -15.95 10.78
N VAL A 13 -20.09 -15.54 9.60
CA VAL A 13 -20.17 -16.44 8.42
C VAL A 13 -19.59 -15.75 7.19
N SER A 14 -18.66 -16.40 6.48
CA SER A 14 -18.13 -15.93 5.21
C SER A 14 -19.03 -16.39 4.06
N GLU A 15 -19.56 -15.46 3.25
CA GLU A 15 -20.20 -15.82 1.98
C GLU A 15 -19.12 -16.13 0.92
N SER A 16 -19.15 -17.35 0.37
CA SER A 16 -18.41 -17.74 -0.83
C SER A 16 -19.36 -17.71 -2.04
N HIS A 17 -19.20 -16.71 -2.90
CA HIS A 17 -19.80 -16.77 -4.25
C HIS A 17 -18.88 -17.60 -5.17
N ALA A 18 -18.92 -18.95 -5.04
CA ALA A 18 -18.37 -19.86 -6.05
C ALA A 18 -18.77 -21.35 -5.92
N ASP A 19 -19.44 -21.80 -4.85
CA ASP A 19 -19.51 -23.25 -4.53
C ASP A 19 -20.93 -23.85 -4.47
N ALA A 20 -21.89 -23.30 -5.22
CA ALA A 20 -23.32 -23.63 -5.10
C ALA A 20 -23.72 -25.11 -5.35
N ASP A 21 -22.79 -26.01 -5.69
CA ASP A 21 -23.10 -27.42 -5.91
C ASP A 21 -22.15 -28.42 -5.21
N ARG A 22 -21.20 -27.97 -4.38
CA ARG A 22 -20.27 -28.88 -3.65
C ARG A 22 -20.63 -29.15 -2.19
N ASP A 23 -21.56 -28.38 -1.60
CA ASP A 23 -21.73 -28.34 -0.15
C ASP A 23 -23.01 -28.99 0.39
N ARG A 24 -23.77 -29.73 -0.43
CA ARG A 24 -25.04 -30.36 0.02
C ARG A 24 -24.86 -31.58 0.94
N THR A 25 -23.64 -31.98 1.28
CA THR A 25 -23.37 -33.14 2.14
C THR A 25 -22.45 -32.88 3.34
N ARG A 26 -22.09 -31.63 3.63
CA ARG A 26 -21.29 -31.34 4.82
C ARG A 26 -22.19 -31.18 6.04
N ALA A 27 -22.11 -32.16 6.95
CA ALA A 27 -22.75 -32.08 8.26
C ALA A 27 -22.35 -30.76 8.97
N PRO A 28 -23.22 -30.16 9.80
CA PRO A 28 -22.91 -28.93 10.52
C PRO A 28 -21.61 -29.12 11.28
N GLN A 29 -20.58 -28.36 10.91
CA GLN A 29 -19.30 -28.38 11.59
C GLN A 29 -19.57 -27.94 13.04
N GLU A 30 -19.31 -28.82 14.01
CA GLU A 30 -19.48 -28.52 15.43
C GLU A 30 -18.86 -27.16 15.72
N THR A 31 -19.68 -26.20 16.15
CA THR A 31 -19.18 -24.90 16.61
C THR A 31 -18.21 -25.17 17.74
N ASP A 32 -16.93 -24.91 17.50
CA ASP A 32 -15.83 -25.17 18.43
C ASP A 32 -16.21 -24.63 19.82
N GLN A 33 -16.32 -25.52 20.81
CA GLN A 33 -16.76 -25.16 22.16
C GLN A 33 -15.81 -24.11 22.72
N GLY A 34 -16.27 -22.85 22.80
CA GLY A 34 -15.44 -21.71 23.22
C GLY A 34 -15.18 -20.64 22.17
N ALA A 35 -15.80 -20.68 20.99
CA ALA A 35 -15.72 -19.58 20.02
C ALA A 35 -16.34 -18.28 20.58
N TYR A 36 -15.56 -17.20 20.66
CA TYR A 36 -16.01 -15.88 21.10
C TYR A 36 -15.81 -14.82 20.01
N TRP A 37 -16.63 -13.77 20.05
CA TRP A 37 -16.49 -12.60 19.18
C TRP A 37 -15.13 -11.94 19.42
N LEU A 38 -14.31 -11.85 18.37
CA LEU A 38 -13.09 -11.05 18.40
C LEU A 38 -13.39 -9.61 17.98
N PRO A 39 -12.91 -8.61 18.74
CA PRO A 39 -12.92 -7.24 18.23
C PRO A 39 -12.08 -7.18 16.95
N PRO A 40 -12.37 -6.25 16.02
CA PRO A 40 -11.55 -6.10 14.82
C PRO A 40 -10.08 -5.83 15.17
N ALA A 41 -9.19 -6.38 14.36
CA ALA A 41 -7.76 -6.27 14.60
C ALA A 41 -7.30 -4.80 14.60
N GLN A 42 -6.21 -4.54 15.32
CA GLN A 42 -5.79 -3.17 15.60
C GLN A 42 -5.49 -2.29 14.35
N TYR A 43 -5.05 -2.89 13.24
CA TYR A 43 -4.81 -2.19 11.97
C TYR A 43 -5.92 -2.44 10.93
N ALA A 44 -7.05 -3.02 11.34
CA ALA A 44 -8.25 -3.19 10.50
C ALA A 44 -9.31 -2.09 10.75
N LEU A 45 -9.16 -1.33 11.83
CA LEU A 45 -10.04 -0.21 12.22
C LEU A 45 -9.52 1.12 11.67
N ARG A 46 -9.92 2.23 12.32
CA ARG A 46 -9.46 3.59 12.02
C ARG A 46 -7.95 3.58 11.72
N PRO A 47 -7.50 4.17 10.60
CA PRO A 47 -6.11 4.09 10.18
C PRO A 47 -5.17 4.59 11.27
N ARG A 48 -4.12 3.80 11.53
CA ARG A 48 -3.07 4.13 12.49
C ARG A 48 -1.77 4.37 11.74
N LEU A 49 -0.93 5.26 12.25
CA LEU A 49 0.42 5.40 11.72
C LEU A 49 1.24 4.15 12.05
N HIS A 50 2.12 3.79 11.14
CA HIS A 50 3.13 2.78 11.40
C HIS A 50 4.04 3.24 12.56
N PRO A 51 4.38 2.39 13.55
CA PRO A 51 5.14 2.80 14.73
C PRO A 51 6.50 3.45 14.43
N TRP A 52 7.11 3.08 13.31
CA TRP A 52 8.39 3.63 12.87
C TRP A 52 8.29 4.94 12.07
N GLU A 53 7.09 5.38 11.68
CA GLU A 53 6.95 6.57 10.84
C GLU A 53 7.44 7.84 11.55
N ILE A 54 6.96 8.10 12.77
CA ILE A 54 7.35 9.30 13.53
C ILE A 54 8.83 9.26 13.98
N PRO A 55 9.36 8.15 14.54
CA PRO A 55 10.78 8.08 14.87
C PRO A 55 11.70 8.32 13.67
N MET A 56 11.39 7.71 12.51
CA MET A 56 12.19 7.90 11.30
C MET A 56 12.06 9.32 10.74
N LEU A 57 10.87 9.92 10.83
CA LEU A 57 10.66 11.32 10.46
C LEU A 57 11.53 12.25 11.31
N VAL A 58 11.51 12.09 12.64
CA VAL A 58 12.33 12.89 13.57
C VAL A 58 13.81 12.72 13.26
N LEU A 59 14.28 11.49 13.05
CA LEU A 59 15.67 11.20 12.69
C LEU A 59 16.08 11.92 11.39
N ILE A 60 15.26 11.84 10.34
CA ILE A 60 15.55 12.47 9.05
C ILE A 60 15.54 13.99 9.15
N VAL A 61 14.61 14.57 9.90
CA VAL A 61 14.55 16.02 10.13
C VAL A 61 15.80 16.47 10.89
N ALA A 62 16.24 15.73 11.90
CA ALA A 62 17.47 16.02 12.63
C ALA A 62 18.71 15.94 11.73
N ILE A 63 18.84 14.88 10.92
CA ILE A 63 19.95 14.75 9.95
C ILE A 63 19.94 15.91 8.95
N THR A 64 18.77 16.29 8.45
CA THR A 64 18.63 17.40 7.50
C THR A 64 19.07 18.72 8.13
N LEU A 65 18.62 19.01 9.36
CA LEU A 65 19.00 20.22 10.08
C LEU A 65 20.51 20.27 10.36
N ILE A 66 21.08 19.17 10.87
CA ILE A 66 22.52 19.06 11.13
C ILE A 66 23.32 19.23 9.83
N GLY A 67 22.88 18.61 8.73
CA GLY A 67 23.51 18.73 7.42
C GLY A 67 23.58 20.18 6.94
N TYR A 68 22.49 20.94 7.09
CA TYR A 68 22.48 22.37 6.77
C TYR A 68 23.45 23.17 7.64
N LEU A 69 23.46 22.93 8.96
CA LEU A 69 24.37 23.62 9.88
C LEU A 69 25.84 23.33 9.56
N VAL A 70 26.16 22.07 9.24
CA VAL A 70 27.52 21.66 8.83
C VAL A 70 27.94 22.36 7.55
N ILE A 71 27.07 22.41 6.53
CA ILE A 71 27.38 23.12 5.27
C ILE A 71 27.66 24.59 5.53
N VAL A 72 26.79 25.27 6.28
CA VAL A 72 26.97 26.70 6.61
C VAL A 72 28.28 26.92 7.36
N TRP A 73 28.57 26.09 8.36
CA TRP A 73 29.80 26.17 9.14
C TRP A 73 31.05 25.98 8.28
N LEU A 74 31.05 24.98 7.39
CA LEU A 74 32.17 24.70 6.50
C LEU A 74 32.41 25.82 5.47
N VAL A 75 31.35 26.47 4.99
CA VAL A 75 31.47 27.67 4.13
C VAL A 75 32.06 28.85 4.92
N VAL A 76 31.59 29.10 6.15
CA VAL A 76 32.11 30.17 7.01
C VAL A 76 33.60 29.99 7.33
N LEU A 77 34.05 28.75 7.49
CA LEU A 77 35.48 28.42 7.69
C LEU A 77 36.33 28.46 6.40
N GLY A 78 35.73 28.83 5.25
CA GLY A 78 36.42 28.88 3.96
C GLY A 78 36.83 27.51 3.41
N GLN A 79 36.28 26.41 3.94
CA GLN A 79 36.57 25.05 3.47
C GLN A 79 35.79 24.71 2.19
N PHE A 80 34.68 25.40 1.95
CA PHE A 80 33.85 25.25 0.75
C PHE A 80 33.58 26.61 0.11
N SER A 81 33.33 26.59 -1.20
CA SER A 81 32.90 27.77 -1.94
C SER A 81 31.53 28.27 -1.46
N GLU A 82 31.34 29.58 -1.48
CA GLU A 82 30.06 30.25 -1.23
C GLU A 82 28.91 29.76 -2.14
N TYR A 83 29.21 29.18 -3.32
CA TYR A 83 28.21 28.54 -4.17
C TYR A 83 27.45 27.39 -3.46
N PHE A 84 28.03 26.77 -2.44
CA PHE A 84 27.32 25.76 -1.63
C PHE A 84 26.13 26.36 -0.86
N LEU A 85 26.10 27.68 -0.62
CA LEU A 85 24.92 28.34 -0.04
C LEU A 85 23.71 28.32 -0.98
N ALA A 86 23.89 28.02 -2.27
CA ALA A 86 22.76 27.79 -3.19
C ALA A 86 21.85 26.63 -2.73
N LEU A 87 22.35 25.69 -1.90
CA LEU A 87 21.49 24.66 -1.28
C LEU A 87 20.41 25.26 -0.35
N LEU A 88 20.59 26.48 0.15
CA LEU A 88 19.56 27.20 0.92
C LEU A 88 18.37 27.62 0.04
N ALA A 89 18.51 27.60 -1.29
CA ALA A 89 17.41 27.80 -2.23
C ALA A 89 16.53 26.54 -2.42
N ALA A 90 16.82 25.44 -1.72
CA ALA A 90 16.02 24.21 -1.75
C ALA A 90 14.50 24.42 -1.57
N PRO A 91 14.00 25.32 -0.69
CA PRO A 91 12.56 25.62 -0.61
C PRO A 91 11.97 26.11 -1.94
N LEU A 92 12.68 27.02 -2.64
CA LEU A 92 12.24 27.57 -3.93
C LEU A 92 12.28 26.52 -5.03
N VAL A 93 13.34 25.72 -5.07
CA VAL A 93 13.48 24.60 -6.02
C VAL A 93 12.36 23.57 -5.80
N LEU A 94 12.11 23.18 -4.54
CA LEU A 94 11.03 22.26 -4.19
C LEU A 94 9.65 22.84 -4.55
N LEU A 95 9.44 24.13 -4.30
CA LEU A 95 8.21 24.83 -4.68
C LEU A 95 7.99 24.74 -6.19
N LEU A 96 9.02 25.05 -7.00
CA LEU A 96 8.95 24.97 -8.46
C LEU A 96 8.68 23.55 -8.96
N ILE A 97 9.43 22.56 -8.47
CA ILE A 97 9.25 21.14 -8.85
C ILE A 97 7.82 20.67 -8.53
N ARG A 98 7.29 21.03 -7.37
CA ARG A 98 5.93 20.65 -6.97
C ARG A 98 4.86 21.41 -7.77
N GLY A 99 5.11 22.69 -8.08
CA GLY A 99 4.21 23.49 -8.92
C GLY A 99 4.06 22.88 -10.30
N LEU A 100 5.19 22.52 -10.94
CA LEU A 100 5.19 21.85 -12.24
C LEU A 100 4.55 20.46 -12.18
N THR A 101 4.85 19.67 -11.14
CA THR A 101 4.25 18.34 -10.94
C THR A 101 2.74 18.41 -10.70
N TYR A 102 2.21 19.49 -10.10
CA TYR A 102 0.77 19.72 -9.99
C TYR A 102 0.15 20.25 -11.28
N ALA A 103 0.87 21.10 -12.02
CA ALA A 103 0.37 21.66 -13.29
C ALA A 103 0.23 20.60 -14.38
N ARG A 104 1.16 19.63 -14.47
CA ARG A 104 1.16 18.57 -15.49
C ARG A 104 -0.17 17.79 -15.61
N PRO A 105 -0.71 17.16 -14.55
CA PRO A 105 -1.98 16.45 -14.65
C PRO A 105 -3.16 17.39 -14.92
N ARG A 106 -3.09 18.67 -14.54
CA ARG A 106 -4.15 19.65 -14.80
C ARG A 106 -4.28 20.03 -16.27
N VAL A 107 -3.15 20.12 -16.98
CA VAL A 107 -3.15 20.54 -18.39
C VAL A 107 -3.14 19.37 -19.37
N ASN A 108 -2.69 18.19 -18.95
CA ASN A 108 -2.58 17.01 -19.81
C ASN A 108 -3.50 15.84 -19.40
N GLY A 109 -4.05 15.85 -18.19
CA GLY A 109 -4.90 14.79 -17.66
C GLY A 109 -6.39 15.11 -17.79
N VAL A 110 -7.23 14.09 -17.57
CA VAL A 110 -8.68 14.24 -17.48
C VAL A 110 -9.05 14.36 -16.01
N GLN A 111 -9.62 15.49 -15.62
CA GLN A 111 -10.10 15.65 -14.24
C GLN A 111 -11.28 14.72 -13.97
N MET A 112 -11.24 14.03 -12.84
CA MET A 112 -12.37 13.26 -12.34
C MET A 112 -13.42 14.22 -11.76
N THR A 113 -14.66 14.10 -12.21
CA THR A 113 -15.79 14.94 -11.83
C THR A 113 -17.06 14.07 -11.76
N PRO A 114 -18.21 14.58 -11.29
CA PRO A 114 -19.46 13.82 -11.32
C PRO A 114 -19.87 13.31 -12.71
N THR A 115 -19.35 13.88 -13.79
CA THR A 115 -19.68 13.48 -15.18
C THR A 115 -18.50 12.87 -15.92
N GLN A 116 -17.26 13.01 -15.43
CA GLN A 116 -16.05 12.42 -16.01
C GLN A 116 -15.40 11.47 -15.00
N PHE A 117 -15.31 10.18 -15.33
CA PHE A 117 -14.89 9.14 -14.36
C PHE A 117 -15.69 9.22 -13.04
N PRO A 118 -17.04 9.15 -13.09
CA PRO A 118 -17.89 9.36 -11.92
C PRO A 118 -17.62 8.36 -10.79
N GLU A 119 -17.26 7.13 -11.13
CA GLU A 119 -16.89 6.10 -10.16
C GLU A 119 -15.60 6.47 -9.41
N GLY A 120 -14.53 6.83 -10.12
CA GLY A 120 -13.28 7.28 -9.50
C GLY A 120 -13.47 8.54 -8.65
N TYR A 121 -14.27 9.49 -9.14
CA TYR A 121 -14.63 10.70 -8.39
C TYR A 121 -15.36 10.36 -7.08
N ARG A 122 -16.37 9.46 -7.13
CA ARG A 122 -17.10 8.99 -5.94
C ARG A 122 -16.15 8.39 -4.90
N ILE A 123 -15.22 7.53 -5.33
CA ILE A 123 -14.26 6.87 -4.43
C ILE A 123 -13.38 7.91 -3.73
N VAL A 124 -12.89 8.92 -4.44
CA VAL A 124 -12.08 10.01 -3.85
C VAL A 124 -12.88 10.81 -2.83
N VAL A 125 -14.13 11.18 -3.14
CA VAL A 125 -15.02 11.92 -2.24
C VAL A 125 -15.30 11.11 -0.98
N GLU A 126 -15.65 9.83 -1.12
CA GLU A 126 -15.94 8.94 0.00
C GLU A 126 -14.70 8.70 0.88
N ALA A 127 -13.52 8.51 0.28
CA ALA A 127 -12.28 8.37 1.02
C ALA A 127 -11.93 9.67 1.79
N ALA A 128 -12.07 10.83 1.14
CA ALA A 128 -11.83 12.12 1.78
C ALA A 128 -12.76 12.35 2.98
N ALA A 129 -14.06 12.07 2.82
CA ALA A 129 -15.02 12.15 3.91
C ALA A 129 -14.71 11.14 5.03
N ARG A 130 -14.41 9.88 4.68
CA ARG A 130 -14.08 8.80 5.63
C ARG A 130 -12.85 9.13 6.48
N TYR A 131 -11.87 9.81 5.91
CA TYR A 131 -10.63 10.17 6.62
C TYR A 131 -10.70 11.54 7.31
N GLY A 132 -11.79 12.28 7.12
CA GLY A 132 -11.99 13.59 7.74
C GLY A 132 -11.16 14.70 7.11
N LEU A 133 -10.93 14.65 5.79
CA LEU A 133 -10.29 15.75 5.08
C LEU A 133 -11.23 16.97 5.01
N GLU A 134 -10.69 18.17 5.26
CA GLU A 134 -11.45 19.43 5.19
C GLU A 134 -11.94 19.74 3.76
N TYR A 135 -11.18 19.30 2.75
CA TYR A 135 -11.51 19.47 1.34
C TYR A 135 -11.29 18.16 0.59
N VAL A 136 -12.13 17.88 -0.40
CA VAL A 136 -11.91 16.78 -1.35
C VAL A 136 -10.70 17.12 -2.23
N PRO A 137 -9.68 16.25 -2.31
CA PRO A 137 -8.56 16.45 -3.22
C PRO A 137 -9.01 16.46 -4.69
N ASP A 138 -8.36 17.26 -5.53
CA ASP A 138 -8.55 17.11 -6.99
C ASP A 138 -8.09 15.72 -7.41
N ALA A 139 -8.74 15.10 -8.39
CA ALA A 139 -8.30 13.82 -8.92
C ALA A 139 -8.23 13.85 -10.45
N TYR A 140 -7.20 13.23 -11.01
CA TYR A 140 -6.95 13.23 -12.45
C TYR A 140 -6.64 11.82 -12.94
N VAL A 141 -7.18 11.47 -14.11
CA VAL A 141 -6.72 10.34 -14.90
C VAL A 141 -5.67 10.81 -15.88
N VAL A 142 -4.51 10.15 -15.92
CA VAL A 142 -3.45 10.43 -16.89
C VAL A 142 -3.07 9.15 -17.64
N LEU A 143 -2.55 9.29 -18.85
CA LEU A 143 -2.09 8.13 -19.62
C LEU A 143 -0.92 7.44 -18.90
N GLY A 144 -1.06 6.14 -18.64
CA GLY A 144 -0.02 5.32 -18.00
C GLY A 144 0.93 4.63 -18.98
N ASN A 145 0.54 4.49 -20.26
CA ASN A 145 1.31 3.83 -21.30
C ASN A 145 1.83 2.43 -20.89
N GLY A 146 0.99 1.65 -20.20
CA GLY A 146 1.32 0.31 -19.73
C GLY A 146 1.94 0.27 -18.33
N MET A 147 2.26 1.42 -17.73
CA MET A 147 2.66 1.48 -16.32
C MET A 147 1.44 1.55 -15.42
N ILE A 148 1.40 0.70 -14.40
CA ILE A 148 0.35 0.72 -13.38
C ILE A 148 0.83 1.60 -12.24
N ASN A 149 0.16 2.72 -12.02
CA ASN A 149 0.52 3.65 -10.97
C ASN A 149 -0.66 4.52 -10.53
N ALA A 150 -0.63 4.91 -9.27
CA ALA A 150 -1.39 6.03 -8.74
C ALA A 150 -0.50 6.74 -7.73
N PHE A 151 -0.69 8.05 -7.56
CA PHE A 151 0.04 8.79 -6.54
C PHE A 151 -0.76 9.97 -6.00
N ALA A 152 -0.55 10.28 -4.74
CA ALA A 152 -1.02 11.52 -4.13
C ALA A 152 0.11 12.54 -3.95
N SER A 153 -0.23 13.81 -4.13
CA SER A 153 0.69 14.92 -3.89
C SER A 153 -0.06 16.19 -3.51
N GLY A 154 0.66 17.30 -3.48
CA GLY A 154 0.13 18.60 -3.13
C GLY A 154 1.02 19.73 -3.60
N HIS A 155 0.48 20.94 -3.60
CA HIS A 155 1.24 22.16 -3.82
C HIS A 155 0.54 23.31 -3.11
N GLY A 156 1.26 24.02 -2.24
CA GLY A 156 0.66 24.95 -1.28
C GLY A 156 -0.43 24.26 -0.45
N PHE A 157 -1.62 24.86 -0.41
CA PHE A 157 -2.81 24.34 0.28
C PHE A 157 -3.61 23.33 -0.54
N ARG A 158 -3.28 23.10 -1.82
CA ARG A 158 -4.00 22.15 -2.68
C ARG A 158 -3.44 20.74 -2.51
N ARG A 159 -4.33 19.77 -2.62
CA ARG A 159 -4.04 18.33 -2.56
C ARG A 159 -4.69 17.66 -3.75
N TYR A 160 -4.01 16.66 -4.30
CA TYR A 160 -4.51 15.98 -5.49
C TYR A 160 -4.02 14.54 -5.56
N VAL A 161 -4.80 13.72 -6.27
CA VAL A 161 -4.50 12.33 -6.61
C VAL A 161 -4.41 12.22 -8.13
N VAL A 162 -3.47 11.42 -8.59
CA VAL A 162 -3.33 11.06 -10.01
C VAL A 162 -3.44 9.55 -10.12
N VAL A 163 -4.28 9.07 -11.02
CA VAL A 163 -4.48 7.66 -11.29
C VAL A 163 -4.15 7.41 -12.75
N TYR A 164 -3.28 6.44 -13.04
CA TYR A 164 -2.95 6.13 -14.42
C TYR A 164 -4.11 5.39 -15.08
N SER A 165 -4.32 5.62 -16.37
CA SER A 165 -5.35 4.97 -17.19
C SER A 165 -5.27 3.44 -17.14
N ASP A 166 -4.08 2.90 -16.88
CA ASP A 166 -3.82 1.47 -16.74
C ASP A 166 -4.42 0.81 -15.49
N LEU A 167 -4.96 1.59 -14.56
CA LEU A 167 -5.79 1.07 -13.47
C LEU A 167 -7.27 0.91 -13.87
N PHE A 168 -7.64 1.40 -15.05
CA PHE A 168 -8.98 1.29 -15.62
C PHE A 168 -8.99 0.33 -16.82
N GLU A 169 -10.18 -0.20 -17.09
CA GLU A 169 -10.54 -1.00 -18.26
C GLU A 169 -11.30 -0.17 -19.29
N VAL A 170 -11.67 -0.82 -20.39
CA VAL A 170 -12.48 -0.23 -21.46
C VAL A 170 -13.74 0.40 -20.90
N GLY A 171 -13.99 1.67 -21.26
CA GLY A 171 -15.13 2.44 -20.77
C GLY A 171 -14.92 3.12 -19.41
N GLY A 172 -13.70 3.10 -18.85
CA GLY A 172 -13.35 3.83 -17.63
C GLY A 172 -13.80 3.15 -16.33
N ARG A 173 -14.19 1.87 -16.39
CA ARG A 173 -14.50 1.03 -15.22
C ARG A 173 -13.23 0.38 -14.69
N ALA A 174 -13.16 0.06 -13.41
CA ALA A 174 -12.06 -0.76 -12.90
C ALA A 174 -12.20 -2.23 -13.35
N ARG A 175 -11.09 -2.94 -13.59
CA ARG A 175 -11.12 -4.41 -13.75
C ARG A 175 -11.56 -5.09 -12.46
N ASP A 176 -11.01 -4.60 -11.36
CA ASP A 176 -11.35 -4.97 -10.00
C ASP A 176 -11.72 -3.66 -9.25
N PRO A 177 -13.02 -3.36 -9.13
CA PRO A 177 -13.49 -2.17 -8.44
C PRO A 177 -13.04 -2.10 -6.98
N GLU A 178 -12.95 -3.25 -6.29
CA GLU A 178 -12.53 -3.27 -4.89
C GLU A 178 -11.04 -2.95 -4.77
N ALA A 179 -10.20 -3.46 -5.69
CA ALA A 179 -8.79 -3.09 -5.76
C ALA A 179 -8.59 -1.61 -6.07
N LEU A 180 -9.39 -1.03 -6.98
CA LEU A 180 -9.33 0.40 -7.27
C LEU A 180 -9.73 1.25 -6.05
N GLU A 181 -10.78 0.86 -5.33
CA GLU A 181 -11.19 1.49 -4.06
C GLU A 181 -10.07 1.44 -3.01
N PHE A 182 -9.38 0.30 -2.89
CA PHE A 182 -8.23 0.15 -2.00
C PHE A 182 -7.08 1.09 -2.42
N ILE A 183 -6.72 1.13 -3.70
CA ILE A 183 -5.60 1.93 -4.23
C ILE A 183 -5.88 3.43 -4.07
N ILE A 184 -7.06 3.91 -4.47
CA ILE A 184 -7.43 5.32 -4.27
C ILE A 184 -7.51 5.65 -2.78
N GLY A 185 -8.07 4.75 -1.96
CA GLY A 185 -8.09 4.89 -0.51
C GLY A 185 -6.70 5.01 0.09
N HIS A 186 -5.72 4.26 -0.42
CA HIS A 186 -4.31 4.35 -0.03
C HIS A 186 -3.71 5.71 -0.42
N GLU A 187 -3.93 6.19 -1.65
CA GLU A 187 -3.44 7.49 -2.10
C GLU A 187 -4.04 8.67 -1.32
N VAL A 188 -5.35 8.69 -1.12
CA VAL A 188 -6.00 9.69 -0.26
C VAL A 188 -5.50 9.55 1.19
N GLY A 189 -5.12 8.35 1.61
CA GLY A 189 -4.44 8.07 2.88
C GLY A 189 -3.10 8.79 3.04
N HIS A 190 -2.29 8.91 1.98
CA HIS A 190 -1.07 9.74 2.01
C HIS A 190 -1.38 11.21 2.28
N ILE A 191 -2.51 11.72 1.78
CA ILE A 191 -2.95 13.10 2.06
C ILE A 191 -3.38 13.22 3.53
N ALA A 192 -4.21 12.30 4.01
CA ALA A 192 -4.73 12.29 5.37
C ALA A 192 -3.62 12.13 6.44
N ALA A 193 -2.61 11.30 6.17
CA ALA A 193 -1.43 11.12 7.03
C ALA A 193 -0.41 12.27 6.93
N GLY A 194 -0.66 13.26 6.06
CA GLY A 194 0.23 14.41 5.87
C GLY A 194 1.54 14.07 5.15
N HIS A 195 1.65 12.91 4.49
CA HIS A 195 2.81 12.52 3.67
C HIS A 195 3.06 13.52 2.53
N THR A 196 1.98 14.14 2.03
CA THR A 196 2.04 15.13 0.95
C THR A 196 2.31 16.56 1.44
N SER A 197 2.55 16.80 2.73
CA SER A 197 2.82 18.15 3.26
C SER A 197 4.08 18.76 2.67
N TYR A 198 4.02 20.03 2.27
CA TYR A 198 5.17 20.79 1.76
C TYR A 198 6.28 20.89 2.80
N TRP A 199 5.93 21.33 4.02
CA TRP A 199 6.89 21.49 5.11
C TRP A 199 7.52 20.18 5.52
N ARG A 200 6.74 19.09 5.52
CA ARG A 200 7.27 17.75 5.79
C ARG A 200 8.31 17.37 4.75
N GLN A 201 7.98 17.48 3.46
CA GLN A 201 8.91 17.13 2.39
C GLN A 201 10.17 17.99 2.39
N LEU A 202 10.03 19.30 2.66
CA LEU A 202 11.17 20.20 2.79
C LEU A 202 12.08 19.79 3.95
N ALA A 203 11.50 19.53 5.12
CA ALA A 203 12.25 19.13 6.31
C ALA A 203 12.93 17.76 6.15
N THR A 204 12.46 16.93 5.21
CA THR A 204 13.01 15.61 4.95
C THR A 204 13.88 15.52 3.69
N VAL A 205 14.02 16.60 2.91
CA VAL A 205 14.60 16.53 1.55
C VAL A 205 16.02 15.97 1.54
N VAL A 206 16.86 16.31 2.53
CA VAL A 206 18.23 15.81 2.59
C VAL A 206 18.24 14.35 3.05
N GLY A 207 17.60 14.03 4.17
CA GLY A 207 17.64 12.67 4.72
C GLY A 207 16.90 11.62 3.87
N MET A 208 15.93 12.02 3.03
CA MET A 208 15.27 11.10 2.09
C MET A 208 16.21 10.62 0.97
N ASN A 209 17.29 11.34 0.69
CA ASN A 209 18.30 10.93 -0.30
C ASN A 209 19.37 10.01 0.30
N ILE A 210 19.35 9.75 1.61
CA ILE A 210 20.28 8.84 2.28
C ILE A 210 19.74 7.41 2.14
N PRO A 211 20.48 6.49 1.47
CA PRO A 211 20.07 5.09 1.35
C PRO A 211 19.77 4.47 2.72
N LEU A 212 18.86 3.49 2.75
CA LEU A 212 18.35 2.83 3.97
C LEU A 212 17.51 3.75 4.88
N VAL A 213 17.97 4.96 5.19
CA VAL A 213 17.28 5.90 6.09
C VAL A 213 16.03 6.46 5.42
N GLY A 214 16.18 7.09 4.26
CA GLY A 214 15.04 7.60 3.48
C GLY A 214 14.08 6.48 3.07
N ALA A 215 14.65 5.34 2.65
CA ALA A 215 13.89 4.15 2.31
C ALA A 215 13.06 3.62 3.50
N ALA A 216 13.60 3.65 4.72
CA ALA A 216 12.86 3.23 5.92
C ALA A 216 11.70 4.19 6.27
N LEU A 217 11.87 5.51 6.16
CA LEU A 217 10.73 6.41 6.33
C LEU A 217 9.67 6.15 5.25
N SER A 218 10.09 6.05 3.99
CA SER A 218 9.19 5.75 2.87
C SER A 218 8.38 4.47 3.12
N ARG A 219 9.03 3.35 3.48
CA ARG A 219 8.32 2.10 3.79
C ARG A 219 7.34 2.21 4.96
N ALA A 220 7.69 2.97 5.99
CA ALA A 220 6.77 3.19 7.11
C ALA A 220 5.52 3.98 6.66
N GLN A 221 5.69 4.99 5.80
CA GLN A 221 4.59 5.76 5.22
C GLN A 221 3.70 4.91 4.32
N GLU A 222 4.29 4.01 3.53
CA GLU A 222 3.54 3.04 2.71
C GLU A 222 2.68 2.10 3.55
N TYR A 223 3.22 1.55 4.66
CA TYR A 223 2.41 0.73 5.58
C TYR A 223 1.30 1.55 6.26
N THR A 224 1.56 2.81 6.57
CA THR A 224 0.50 3.72 7.04
C THR A 224 -0.58 3.89 5.99
N ALA A 225 -0.22 4.17 4.75
CA ALA A 225 -1.16 4.34 3.65
C ALA A 225 -1.93 3.04 3.34
N ASP A 226 -1.30 1.87 3.50
CA ASP A 226 -1.97 0.57 3.47
C ASP A 226 -3.06 0.44 4.54
N ASN A 227 -2.86 1.01 5.73
CA ASN A 227 -3.90 1.03 6.76
C ASN A 227 -5.12 1.86 6.33
N TYR A 228 -4.90 2.95 5.57
CA TYR A 228 -5.98 3.73 4.97
C TYR A 228 -6.69 2.96 3.85
N GLY A 229 -5.93 2.40 2.89
CA GLY A 229 -6.49 1.56 1.82
C GLY A 229 -7.31 0.40 2.36
N TYR A 230 -6.79 -0.30 3.37
CA TYR A 230 -7.49 -1.40 4.04
C TYR A 230 -8.76 -0.91 4.74
N TYR A 231 -8.72 0.23 5.43
CA TYR A 231 -9.91 0.80 6.09
C TYR A 231 -11.00 1.25 5.10
N THR A 232 -10.61 1.64 3.89
CA THR A 232 -11.55 1.93 2.80
C THR A 232 -12.15 0.66 2.23
N LYS A 233 -11.31 -0.31 1.85
CA LYS A 233 -11.77 -1.54 1.22
C LYS A 233 -10.89 -2.75 1.54
N PRO A 234 -11.15 -3.49 2.64
CA PRO A 234 -10.36 -4.66 3.02
C PRO A 234 -10.29 -5.74 1.94
N ARG A 235 -11.42 -6.00 1.27
CA ARG A 235 -11.53 -7.02 0.21
C ARG A 235 -10.76 -6.64 -1.07
N GLY A 236 -10.41 -5.38 -1.24
CA GLY A 236 -9.59 -4.90 -2.35
C GLY A 236 -8.10 -5.21 -2.21
N ALA A 237 -7.62 -5.58 -1.02
CA ALA A 237 -6.20 -5.82 -0.77
C ALA A 237 -5.62 -6.98 -1.62
N PRO A 238 -6.27 -8.15 -1.75
CA PRO A 238 -5.83 -9.21 -2.66
C PRO A 238 -5.70 -8.76 -4.12
N GLY A 239 -6.74 -8.10 -4.65
CA GLY A 239 -6.75 -7.59 -6.02
C GLY A 239 -5.67 -6.53 -6.25
N ALA A 240 -5.49 -5.59 -5.31
CA ALA A 240 -4.44 -4.58 -5.38
C ALA A 240 -3.04 -5.20 -5.39
N MET A 241 -2.78 -6.21 -4.55
CA MET A 241 -1.50 -6.92 -4.58
C MET A 241 -1.31 -7.68 -5.90
N GLY A 242 -2.35 -8.34 -6.42
CA GLY A 242 -2.30 -9.03 -7.70
C GLY A 242 -1.98 -8.09 -8.86
N VAL A 243 -2.62 -6.92 -8.89
CA VAL A 243 -2.36 -5.86 -9.88
C VAL A 243 -0.93 -5.34 -9.78
N LEU A 244 -0.42 -5.07 -8.57
CA LEU A 244 0.95 -4.59 -8.38
C LEU A 244 2.01 -5.67 -8.70
N SER A 245 1.71 -6.95 -8.49
CA SER A 245 2.67 -8.03 -8.70
C SER A 245 2.70 -8.57 -10.14
N ALA A 246 1.54 -8.68 -10.78
CA ALA A 246 1.38 -9.36 -12.07
C ALA A 246 0.68 -8.48 -13.13
N GLY A 247 0.25 -7.28 -12.76
CA GLY A 247 -0.39 -6.35 -13.67
C GLY A 247 -1.89 -6.55 -13.84
N LYS A 248 -2.54 -5.57 -14.48
CA LYS A 248 -3.99 -5.51 -14.66
C LYS A 248 -4.58 -6.69 -15.44
N TYR A 249 -3.77 -7.39 -16.25
CA TYR A 249 -4.24 -8.53 -17.03
C TYR A 249 -4.14 -9.88 -16.31
N MET A 250 -3.22 -10.02 -15.35
CA MET A 250 -2.88 -11.30 -14.72
C MET A 250 -3.17 -11.34 -13.22
N LEU A 251 -3.81 -10.32 -12.64
CA LEU A 251 -4.11 -10.27 -11.21
C LEU A 251 -4.82 -11.52 -10.69
N SER A 252 -5.72 -12.12 -11.47
CA SER A 252 -6.52 -13.29 -11.06
C SER A 252 -5.71 -14.59 -11.04
N ALA A 253 -4.50 -14.60 -11.61
CA ALA A 253 -3.57 -15.71 -11.52
C ALA A 253 -2.74 -15.69 -10.23
N VAL A 254 -2.86 -14.62 -9.42
CA VAL A 254 -2.12 -14.45 -8.18
C VAL A 254 -2.96 -14.93 -7.00
N ASP A 255 -2.55 -16.03 -6.38
CA ASP A 255 -3.07 -16.44 -5.08
C ASP A 255 -2.47 -15.56 -3.99
N PHE A 256 -3.31 -14.76 -3.34
CA PHE A 256 -2.88 -13.79 -2.33
C PHE A 256 -2.27 -14.45 -1.10
N ASP A 257 -2.81 -15.58 -0.63
CA ASP A 257 -2.33 -16.26 0.57
C ASP A 257 -0.99 -16.94 0.33
N GLN A 258 -0.84 -17.60 -0.81
CA GLN A 258 0.41 -18.20 -1.25
C GLN A 258 1.48 -17.12 -1.45
N PHE A 259 1.12 -15.98 -2.04
CA PHE A 259 2.03 -14.85 -2.23
C PHE A 259 2.48 -14.22 -0.91
N ALA A 260 1.56 -14.05 0.04
CA ALA A 260 1.87 -13.59 1.40
C ALA A 260 2.75 -14.58 2.18
N ASP A 261 2.56 -15.89 2.01
CA ASP A 261 3.40 -16.91 2.65
C ASP A 261 4.86 -16.83 2.25
N ARG A 262 5.15 -16.41 1.01
CA ARG A 262 6.52 -16.20 0.53
C ARG A 262 7.30 -15.22 1.41
N ALA A 263 6.65 -14.23 2.04
CA ALA A 263 7.32 -13.32 2.97
C ALA A 263 8.07 -14.06 4.09
N THR A 264 7.54 -15.20 4.53
CA THR A 264 8.12 -16.06 5.58
C THR A 264 9.00 -17.19 5.05
N HIS A 265 8.96 -17.48 3.75
CA HIS A 265 9.78 -18.51 3.14
C HIS A 265 11.08 -17.95 2.58
N GLU A 266 11.04 -16.79 1.92
CA GLU A 266 12.20 -16.18 1.31
C GLU A 266 13.20 -15.75 2.40
N ARG A 267 14.45 -16.20 2.27
CA ARG A 267 15.55 -16.01 3.22
C ARG A 267 16.79 -15.49 2.51
N GLY A 268 17.79 -15.11 3.30
CA GLY A 268 19.12 -14.74 2.80
C GLY A 268 19.38 -13.24 2.77
N PHE A 269 20.66 -12.91 2.65
CA PHE A 269 21.17 -11.54 2.68
C PHE A 269 20.59 -10.67 1.57
N PHE A 270 20.51 -11.18 0.34
CA PHE A 270 20.02 -10.41 -0.81
C PHE A 270 18.54 -10.06 -0.70
N THR A 271 17.69 -10.97 -0.22
CA THR A 271 16.28 -10.70 0.07
C THR A 271 16.13 -9.59 1.12
N TRP A 272 16.98 -9.62 2.16
CA TRP A 272 17.02 -8.55 3.16
C TRP A 272 17.49 -7.21 2.56
N ALA A 273 18.56 -7.22 1.76
CA ALA A 273 19.13 -6.02 1.15
C ALA A 273 18.15 -5.34 0.18
N VAL A 274 17.43 -6.13 -0.64
CA VAL A 274 16.37 -5.62 -1.54
C VAL A 274 15.30 -4.90 -0.74
N ASN A 275 14.80 -5.50 0.35
CA ASN A 275 13.83 -4.82 1.21
C ASN A 275 14.41 -3.56 1.88
N ALA A 276 15.65 -3.62 2.36
CA ALA A 276 16.27 -2.51 3.08
C ALA A 276 16.45 -1.26 2.20
N LEU A 277 16.74 -1.45 0.91
CA LEU A 277 16.94 -0.39 -0.08
C LEU A 277 15.64 0.06 -0.78
N ALA A 278 14.56 -0.72 -0.74
CA ALA A 278 13.31 -0.39 -1.41
C ALA A 278 12.58 0.79 -0.74
N SER A 279 12.07 1.72 -1.54
CA SER A 279 11.20 2.82 -1.07
C SER A 279 9.81 2.35 -0.65
N HIS A 280 9.36 1.22 -1.20
CA HIS A 280 8.10 0.58 -0.82
C HIS A 280 8.38 -0.77 -0.17
N PRO A 281 7.52 -1.24 0.75
CA PRO A 281 7.62 -2.59 1.26
C PRO A 281 7.58 -3.58 0.10
N VAL A 282 8.47 -4.57 0.11
CA VAL A 282 8.46 -5.60 -0.92
C VAL A 282 7.10 -6.30 -0.93
N LEU A 283 6.58 -6.59 -2.13
CA LEU A 283 5.18 -6.96 -2.32
C LEU A 283 4.74 -8.15 -1.46
N THR A 284 5.60 -9.15 -1.27
CA THR A 284 5.28 -10.31 -0.41
C THR A 284 5.09 -9.90 1.05
N TRP A 285 5.92 -8.98 1.57
CA TRP A 285 5.81 -8.49 2.95
C TRP A 285 4.61 -7.56 3.11
N ARG A 286 4.32 -6.75 2.09
CA ARG A 286 3.10 -5.93 2.01
C ARG A 286 1.85 -6.81 2.06
N ALA A 287 1.79 -7.87 1.25
CA ALA A 287 0.71 -8.85 1.28
C ALA A 287 0.57 -9.54 2.64
N ALA A 288 1.69 -9.95 3.25
CA ALA A 288 1.68 -10.54 4.59
C ALA A 288 1.15 -9.57 5.66
N ALA A 289 1.50 -8.28 5.58
CA ALA A 289 0.99 -7.25 6.49
C ALA A 289 -0.50 -6.92 6.24
N LEU A 290 -0.98 -7.01 5.00
CA LEU A 290 -2.39 -6.84 4.66
C LEU A 290 -3.26 -8.03 5.06
N ARG A 291 -2.65 -9.22 5.15
CA ARG A 291 -3.29 -10.40 5.74
C ARG A 291 -3.34 -10.34 7.27
N ASP A 292 -2.22 -10.02 7.91
CA ASP A 292 -2.12 -9.90 9.37
C ASP A 292 -2.29 -8.46 9.84
N ARG A 293 -3.54 -8.08 10.14
CA ARG A 293 -3.86 -6.73 10.66
C ARG A 293 -3.73 -6.64 12.17
N THR A 294 -3.24 -7.69 12.84
CA THR A 294 -3.02 -7.70 14.30
C THR A 294 -1.69 -7.04 14.68
N ARG A 295 -0.83 -6.71 13.71
CA ARG A 295 0.47 -6.06 13.94
C ARG A 295 0.82 -5.10 12.80
N ALA A 296 1.80 -4.23 13.07
CA ALA A 296 2.35 -3.35 12.04
C ALA A 296 3.18 -4.16 11.03
N GLY A 297 3.31 -3.64 9.81
CA GLY A 297 4.13 -4.23 8.76
C GLY A 297 5.59 -4.44 9.18
N ALA A 298 6.21 -5.47 8.62
CA ALA A 298 7.61 -5.77 8.89
C ALA A 298 8.52 -4.76 8.18
N MET A 299 9.38 -4.06 8.93
CA MET A 299 10.24 -3.00 8.38
C MET A 299 11.54 -3.49 7.77
N LEU A 300 12.32 -4.23 8.56
CA LEU A 300 13.71 -4.60 8.23
C LEU A 300 13.91 -6.11 8.18
N PHE A 301 13.23 -6.85 9.05
CA PHE A 301 13.33 -8.30 9.13
C PHE A 301 12.01 -8.95 8.77
N ARG A 302 12.10 -10.04 8.02
CA ARG A 302 10.95 -10.78 7.51
C ARG A 302 10.00 -11.24 8.62
N PRO A 303 8.69 -11.35 8.33
CA PRO A 303 7.76 -12.02 9.24
C PRO A 303 8.17 -13.49 9.45
N LYS A 304 7.91 -14.01 10.65
CA LYS A 304 8.30 -15.38 11.04
C LYS A 304 7.14 -16.36 11.11
N ALA A 305 5.91 -15.87 11.30
CA ALA A 305 4.72 -16.69 11.45
C ALA A 305 3.92 -16.70 10.16
N ILE A 306 3.47 -17.89 9.75
CA ILE A 306 2.45 -18.04 8.72
C ILE A 306 1.10 -18.04 9.41
N VAL A 307 0.19 -17.23 8.90
CA VAL A 307 -1.12 -17.02 9.50
C VAL A 307 -2.20 -17.07 8.42
N ARG A 308 -3.44 -17.29 8.83
CA ARG A 308 -4.62 -17.21 7.96
C ARG A 308 -5.65 -16.26 8.56
N GLY A 309 -6.31 -15.52 7.69
CA GLY A 309 -7.36 -14.60 8.09
C GLY A 309 -8.54 -15.36 8.69
N VAL A 310 -9.03 -14.89 9.83
CA VAL A 310 -10.27 -15.39 10.47
C VAL A 310 -11.36 -14.31 10.54
N GLY A 311 -11.22 -13.27 9.72
CA GLY A 311 -12.17 -12.16 9.63
C GLY A 311 -11.77 -10.93 10.46
N SER A 312 -12.32 -9.77 10.08
CA SER A 312 -12.06 -8.48 10.74
C SER A 312 -10.58 -8.11 10.90
N GLY A 313 -9.73 -8.63 9.99
CA GLY A 313 -8.28 -8.49 10.03
C GLY A 313 -7.55 -9.32 11.10
N ASN A 314 -8.29 -10.11 11.89
CA ASN A 314 -7.70 -11.07 12.83
C ASN A 314 -7.16 -12.28 12.08
N VAL A 315 -6.20 -12.95 12.70
CA VAL A 315 -5.53 -14.10 12.13
C VAL A 315 -5.29 -15.20 13.16
N VAL A 316 -5.18 -16.44 12.68
CA VAL A 316 -4.68 -17.58 13.46
C VAL A 316 -3.38 -18.08 12.85
N PRO A 317 -2.38 -18.44 13.68
CA PRO A 317 -1.20 -19.15 13.20
C PRO A 317 -1.59 -20.49 12.58
N VAL A 318 -0.93 -20.84 11.48
CA VAL A 318 -1.07 -22.16 10.85
C VAL A 318 0.30 -22.80 10.68
N ALA A 319 0.32 -24.13 10.59
CA ALA A 319 1.54 -24.85 10.23
C ALA A 319 2.05 -24.35 8.87
N PRO A 320 3.38 -24.14 8.71
CA PRO A 320 3.91 -23.66 7.44
C PRO A 320 3.58 -24.64 6.31
N PRO A 321 2.82 -24.22 5.27
CA PRO A 321 2.62 -25.05 4.11
C PRO A 321 3.97 -25.28 3.41
N ALA A 322 4.03 -26.32 2.57
CA ALA A 322 5.18 -26.53 1.72
C ALA A 322 5.46 -25.27 0.86
N HIS A 323 6.74 -25.05 0.55
CA HIS A 323 7.10 -23.96 -0.35
C HIS A 323 6.32 -24.10 -1.67
N PRO A 324 5.76 -23.02 -2.27
CA PRO A 324 5.00 -23.12 -3.52
C PRO A 324 5.76 -23.78 -4.68
N ALA A 325 7.10 -23.65 -4.69
CA ALA A 325 7.97 -24.32 -5.66
C ALA A 325 8.39 -25.75 -5.26
N ALA A 326 7.95 -26.25 -4.10
CA ALA A 326 8.13 -27.65 -3.74
C ALA A 326 7.13 -28.48 -4.53
N VAL A 327 7.66 -29.21 -5.51
CA VAL A 327 6.88 -30.12 -6.34
C VAL A 327 6.87 -31.48 -5.66
N ALA A 328 5.69 -32.05 -5.40
CA ALA A 328 5.61 -33.42 -4.91
C ALA A 328 6.02 -34.40 -6.02
N PRO A 329 6.66 -35.54 -5.70
CA PRO A 329 6.99 -36.55 -6.70
C PRO A 329 5.78 -36.93 -7.56
N GLY A 330 5.98 -37.06 -8.88
CA GLY A 330 4.92 -37.41 -9.84
C GLY A 330 3.89 -36.31 -10.14
N THR A 331 4.06 -35.08 -9.62
CA THR A 331 3.09 -33.98 -9.87
C THR A 331 3.49 -33.02 -10.99
N LEU A 332 4.59 -33.28 -11.70
CA LEU A 332 4.96 -32.48 -12.87
C LEU A 332 3.97 -32.74 -14.02
N PRO A 333 3.55 -31.70 -14.77
CA PRO A 333 2.54 -31.84 -15.83
C PRO A 333 2.91 -32.82 -16.94
N ASN A 334 4.21 -33.07 -17.14
CA ASN A 334 4.74 -33.99 -18.14
C ASN A 334 5.00 -35.40 -17.59
N GLY A 335 4.61 -35.68 -16.34
CA GLY A 335 4.82 -36.98 -15.67
C GLY A 335 6.28 -37.31 -15.33
N LEU A 336 7.20 -36.36 -15.52
CA LEU A 336 8.60 -36.56 -15.15
C LEU A 336 8.81 -36.37 -13.65
N GLU A 337 9.95 -36.85 -13.16
CA GLU A 337 10.42 -36.59 -11.80
C GLU A 337 11.64 -35.67 -11.83
N MET A 338 11.79 -34.85 -10.78
CA MET A 338 13.04 -34.12 -10.61
C MET A 338 14.17 -35.11 -10.32
N PRO A 339 15.37 -34.92 -10.89
CA PRO A 339 16.52 -35.73 -10.51
C PRO A 339 16.77 -35.62 -9.00
N PRO A 340 17.28 -36.68 -8.35
CA PRO A 340 17.59 -36.62 -6.93
C PRO A 340 18.57 -35.47 -6.65
N LYS A 341 18.35 -34.75 -5.55
CA LYS A 341 19.29 -33.73 -5.10
C LYS A 341 20.59 -34.43 -4.68
N LEU A 342 21.70 -34.08 -5.34
CA LEU A 342 23.04 -34.55 -5.01
C LEU A 342 23.49 -34.06 -3.62
#